data_AF-A0A949IBL1-F1
#
_entry.id   AF-A0A949IBL1-F1
#
_cell.length_a   1.000
_cell.length_b   1.000
_cell.length_c   1.000
_cell.angle_alpha   90.00
_cell.angle_beta   90.00
_cell.angle_gamma   90.00
#
_symmetry.space_group_name_H-M   'P 1'
#
loop_
_entity.id
_entity.type
_entity.pdbx_description
1 polymer ?
#
loop_
_entity_poly.entity_id
_entity_poly.type
_entity_poly.pdbx_seq_one_letter_code
_entity_poly.pdbx_strand_id
1 'polypeptide(L)'
;ALGAAHITVNKNAIPNDPEKPFVTSGIRVGSPAMTTRGFGLDQARLVADLVADVLEKPQDAAHIAAVRGRVVELTARFPVYR
;
A
#
# COMPACT_ATOMS: atom_id res chain seq x y z
N ALA A 1 9.56 1.98 1.05
CA ALA A 1 9.06 0.63 1.40
C ALA A 1 7.83 0.25 0.58
N LEU A 2 6.64 0.86 0.78
CA LEU A 2 5.39 0.47 0.10
C LEU A 2 5.46 0.42 -1.43
N GLY A 3 6.09 1.42 -2.08
CA GLY A 3 6.28 1.39 -3.53
C GLY A 3 7.11 0.20 -4.03
N ALA A 4 8.12 -0.24 -3.26
CA ALA A 4 8.91 -1.44 -3.58
C ALA A 4 8.09 -2.73 -3.42
N ALA A 5 7.07 -2.72 -2.56
CA ALA A 5 6.09 -3.80 -2.41
C ALA A 5 4.94 -3.74 -3.44
N HIS A 6 5.00 -2.86 -4.46
CA HIS A 6 3.92 -2.60 -5.42
C HIS A 6 2.62 -2.02 -4.82
N ILE A 7 2.73 -1.29 -3.69
CA ILE A 7 1.61 -0.56 -3.10
C ILE A 7 1.87 0.95 -3.27
N THR A 8 1.11 1.57 -4.17
CA THR A 8 1.28 2.98 -4.50
C THR A 8 0.44 3.86 -3.57
N VAL A 9 1.11 4.71 -2.80
CA VAL A 9 0.52 5.71 -1.92
C VAL A 9 1.25 7.05 -2.06
N ASN A 10 0.70 8.12 -1.48
CA ASN A 10 1.33 9.44 -1.46
C ASN A 10 1.64 9.85 -0.01
N LYS A 11 2.86 10.34 0.22
CA LYS A 11 3.25 10.96 1.49
C LYS A 11 2.42 12.23 1.72
N ASN A 12 1.94 12.45 2.94
CA ASN A 12 1.02 13.54 3.23
C ASN A 12 1.26 14.07 4.63
N ALA A 13 1.32 15.40 4.76
CA ALA A 13 1.45 16.04 6.06
C ALA A 13 0.23 15.75 6.95
N ILE A 14 0.47 15.58 8.24
CA ILE A 14 -0.59 15.48 9.25
C ILE A 14 -0.81 16.85 9.94
N PRO A 15 -1.91 17.08 10.66
CA PRO A 15 -2.05 18.27 11.48
C PRO A 15 -0.88 18.41 12.47
N ASN A 16 -0.24 19.58 12.51
CA ASN A 16 0.96 19.85 13.32
C ASN A 16 2.12 18.88 13.06
N ASP A 17 2.34 18.51 11.79
CA ASP A 17 3.42 17.60 11.39
C ASP A 17 4.80 18.10 11.88
N PRO A 18 5.55 17.32 12.66
CA PRO A 18 6.90 17.70 13.10
C PRO A 18 7.93 17.64 11.96
N GLU A 19 7.62 16.95 10.87
CA GLU A 19 8.53 16.74 9.75
C GLU A 19 8.43 17.83 8.68
N LYS A 20 9.49 17.93 7.85
CA LYS A 20 9.53 18.89 6.74
C LYS A 20 8.47 18.55 5.67
N PRO A 21 7.99 19.52 4.87
CA PRO A 21 7.00 19.29 3.82
C PRO A 21 7.35 18.22 2.78
N PHE A 22 8.66 17.99 2.54
CA PHE A 22 9.15 16.95 1.62
C PHE A 22 9.39 15.59 2.30
N VAL A 23 9.24 15.48 3.62
CA VAL A 23 9.38 14.23 4.37
C VAL A 23 7.99 13.75 4.81
N THR A 24 7.28 14.56 5.60
CA THR A 24 5.95 14.29 6.19
C THR A 24 5.92 13.07 7.13
N SER A 25 4.95 13.05 8.04
CA SER A 25 4.76 11.96 9.00
C SER A 25 3.58 11.03 8.66
N GLY A 26 2.96 11.19 7.48
CA GLY A 26 1.74 10.46 7.12
C GLY A 26 1.70 10.00 5.67
N ILE A 27 0.71 9.14 5.39
CA ILE A 27 0.35 8.71 4.03
C ILE A 27 -1.14 8.93 3.80
N ARG A 28 -1.50 9.25 2.56
CA ARG A 28 -2.90 9.33 2.12
C ARG A 28 -3.25 8.11 1.29
N VAL A 29 -4.37 7.47 1.64
CA VAL A 29 -4.88 6.25 1.01
C VAL A 29 -6.29 6.50 0.51
N GLY A 30 -6.65 5.91 -0.62
CA GLY A 30 -7.98 5.99 -1.21
C GLY A 30 -8.40 4.66 -1.82
N SER A 31 -9.69 4.32 -1.66
CA SER A 31 -10.29 3.09 -2.20
C SER A 31 -10.74 3.11 -3.67
N PRO A 32 -11.04 4.26 -4.34
CA PRO A 32 -11.69 4.23 -5.65
C PRO A 32 -11.02 3.32 -6.68
N ALA A 33 -9.69 3.43 -6.87
CA ALA A 33 -8.98 2.64 -7.86
C ALA A 33 -9.01 1.13 -7.58
N MET A 34 -8.89 0.72 -6.31
CA MET A 34 -8.96 -0.70 -5.95
C MET A 34 -10.40 -1.24 -6.08
N THR A 35 -11.40 -0.42 -5.77
CA THR A 35 -12.81 -0.79 -5.97
C THR A 35 -13.15 -0.91 -7.45
N THR A 36 -12.66 0.01 -8.31
CA THR A 36 -12.89 -0.01 -9.77
C THR A 36 -12.37 -1.29 -10.42
N ARG A 37 -11.24 -1.85 -9.95
CA ARG A 37 -10.71 -3.14 -10.44
C ARG A 37 -11.38 -4.37 -9.81
N GLY A 38 -12.37 -4.18 -8.93
CA GLY A 38 -13.19 -5.26 -8.36
C GLY A 38 -12.82 -5.72 -6.95
N PHE A 39 -11.97 -5.00 -6.20
CA PHE A 39 -11.73 -5.37 -4.80
C PHE A 39 -12.97 -5.13 -3.94
N GLY A 40 -13.34 -6.14 -3.14
CA GLY A 40 -14.37 -6.05 -2.11
C GLY A 40 -13.78 -5.82 -0.71
N LEU A 41 -14.60 -6.03 0.32
CA LEU A 41 -14.23 -5.80 1.72
C LEU A 41 -13.04 -6.65 2.17
N ASP A 42 -12.99 -7.93 1.76
CA ASP A 42 -11.92 -8.82 2.18
C ASP A 42 -10.58 -8.47 1.52
N GLN A 43 -10.61 -8.03 0.26
CA GLN A 43 -9.41 -7.52 -0.41
C GLN A 43 -8.96 -6.20 0.20
N ALA A 44 -9.89 -5.34 0.61
CA ALA A 44 -9.56 -4.09 1.30
C ALA A 44 -8.86 -4.34 2.64
N ARG A 45 -9.36 -5.29 3.44
CA ARG A 45 -8.69 -5.72 4.69
C ARG A 45 -7.30 -6.28 4.41
N LEU A 46 -7.18 -7.20 3.46
CA LEU A 46 -5.89 -7.76 3.07
C LEU A 46 -4.90 -6.68 2.62
N VAL A 47 -5.34 -5.67 1.85
CA VAL A 47 -4.47 -4.55 1.46
C VAL A 47 -4.01 -3.75 2.69
N ALA A 48 -4.89 -3.50 3.66
CA ALA A 48 -4.52 -2.83 4.90
C ALA A 48 -3.47 -3.63 5.70
N ASP A 49 -3.63 -4.95 5.79
CA ASP A 49 -2.67 -5.83 6.46
C ASP A 49 -1.31 -5.82 5.73
N LEU A 50 -1.30 -5.90 4.39
CA LEU A 50 -0.07 -5.82 3.60
C LEU A 50 0.64 -4.46 3.75
N VAL A 51 -0.12 -3.38 3.93
CA VAL A 51 0.45 -2.06 4.23
C VAL A 51 1.10 -2.07 5.61
N ALA A 52 0.42 -2.60 6.63
CA ALA A 52 0.96 -2.71 7.98
C ALA A 52 2.26 -3.55 8.01
N ASP A 53 2.25 -4.74 7.40
CA ASP A 53 3.41 -5.63 7.26
C ASP A 53 4.66 -4.86 6.78
N VAL A 54 4.51 -4.04 5.73
CA VAL A 54 5.61 -3.26 5.15
C VAL A 54 6.05 -2.10 6.05
N LEU A 55 5.11 -1.46 6.76
CA LEU A 55 5.42 -0.33 7.65
C LEU A 55 6.10 -0.78 8.94
N GLU A 56 5.86 -2.00 9.41
CA GLU A 56 6.54 -2.59 10.56
C GLU A 56 8.00 -2.95 10.26
N LYS A 57 8.30 -3.36 9.02
CA LYS A 57 9.66 -3.77 8.58
C LYS A 57 10.09 -3.06 7.28
N PRO A 58 10.18 -1.72 7.26
CA PRO A 58 10.34 -0.95 6.03
C PRO A 58 11.73 -1.05 5.37
N GLN A 59 12.69 -1.64 6.07
CA GLN A 59 14.08 -1.85 5.63
C GLN A 59 14.41 -3.32 5.35
N ASP A 60 13.48 -4.25 5.60
CA ASP A 60 13.68 -5.68 5.35
C ASP A 60 13.31 -6.01 3.90
N ALA A 61 14.34 -6.08 3.05
CA ALA A 61 14.16 -6.33 1.62
C ALA A 61 13.52 -7.69 1.31
N ALA A 62 13.81 -8.72 2.11
CA ALA A 62 13.25 -10.05 1.91
C ALA A 62 11.75 -10.06 2.26
N HIS A 63 11.39 -9.42 3.37
CA HIS A 63 9.99 -9.25 3.76
C HIS A 63 9.19 -8.44 2.73
N ILE A 64 9.74 -7.32 2.24
CA ILE A 64 9.13 -6.50 1.19
C ILE A 64 8.91 -7.31 -0.10
N ALA A 65 9.87 -8.15 -0.48
CA ALA A 65 9.72 -9.03 -1.65
C ALA A 65 8.61 -10.06 -1.47
N ALA A 66 8.44 -10.62 -0.27
CA ALA A 66 7.34 -11.53 0.04
C ALA A 66 5.97 -10.83 -0.04
N VAL A 67 5.84 -9.61 0.52
CA VAL A 67 4.61 -8.80 0.40
C VAL A 67 4.32 -8.49 -1.08
N ARG A 68 5.34 -8.12 -1.85
CA ARG A 68 5.20 -7.88 -3.30
C ARG A 68 4.62 -9.10 -4.02
N GLY A 69 5.04 -10.31 -3.66
CA GLY A 69 4.48 -11.55 -4.21
C GLY A 69 2.97 -11.68 -3.95
N ARG A 70 2.53 -11.42 -2.72
CA ARG A 70 1.11 -11.42 -2.33
C ARG A 70 0.31 -10.36 -3.09
N VAL A 71 0.88 -9.18 -3.31
CA VAL A 71 0.25 -8.11 -4.13
C VAL A 71 0.10 -8.55 -5.59
N VAL A 72 1.13 -9.18 -6.18
CA VAL A 72 1.06 -9.68 -7.56
C VAL A 72 -0.03 -10.74 -7.71
N GLU A 73 -0.12 -11.70 -6.79
CA GLU A 73 -1.17 -12.72 -6.79
C GLU A 73 -2.58 -12.08 -6.70
N LEU A 74 -2.76 -11.13 -5.78
CA LEU A 74 -4.03 -10.43 -5.63
C LEU A 74 -4.39 -9.67 -6.92
N THR A 75 -3.46 -8.91 -7.48
CA THR A 75 -3.73 -8.10 -8.68
C THR A 75 -3.99 -8.92 -9.94
N ALA A 76 -3.39 -10.12 -10.06
CA ALA A 76 -3.65 -11.06 -11.16
C ALA A 76 -5.10 -11.56 -11.18
N ARG A 77 -5.72 -11.73 -10.00
CA ARG A 77 -7.13 -12.15 -9.86
C ARG A 77 -8.14 -11.06 -10.23
N PHE A 78 -7.70 -9.80 -10.25
CA PHE A 78 -8.54 -8.61 -10.45
C PHE A 78 -7.91 -7.68 -11.50
N PRO A 79 -7.90 -8.09 -12.80
CA PRO A 79 -7.35 -7.28 -13.87
C PRO A 79 -8.15 -5.99 -14.06
N VAL A 80 -7.46 -4.91 -14.44
CA VAL A 80 -8.10 -3.59 -14.64
C VAL A 80 -8.88 -3.54 -15.96
N TYR A 81 -8.35 -4.16 -17.01
CA TYR A 81 -8.96 -4.27 -18.34
C TYR A 81 -8.96 -5.74 -18.76
N ARG A 82 -9.97 -6.14 -19.55
CA ARG A 82 -10.11 -7.49 -20.11
C ARG A 82 -10.20 -7.40 -21.62
#